data_AF-A0A0K1ETI3-F1
#
_entry.id   AF-A0A0K1ETI3-F1
#
_cell.length_a   1.000
_cell.length_b   1.000
_cell.length_c   1.000
_cell.angle_alpha   90.00
_cell.angle_beta   90.00
_cell.angle_gamma   90.00
#
_symmetry.space_group_name_H-M   'P 1'
#
loop_
_entity.id
_entity.type
_entity.pdbx_description
1 polymer ?
#
loop_
_entity_poly.entity_id
_entity_poly.type
_entity_poly.pdbx_seq_one_letter_code
_entity_poly.pdbx_strand_id
1 'polypeptide(L)'
;MQPIVDLAPGAEDNLLAVRLGELIRDNLARHPSRRAQLRAFRASVLVVAQDSGVSLTMRFDHGRLTIHDGAIGVPTITFCGDEEVLLRLPQVAFHRRVAVPVLGVRHPHGAAPLRQMLAQLVRGDLKIYGLLAHPRLVLALLHLVSRPSVDG
;
A
#
# COMPACT_ATOMS: atom_id res chain seq x y z
N MET A 1 11.81 9.59 16.59
CA MET A 1 11.85 10.15 15.22
C MET A 1 10.46 9.99 14.58
N GLN A 2 9.91 11.06 14.00
CA GLN A 2 8.64 10.99 13.28
C GLN A 2 8.85 10.25 11.94
N PRO A 3 7.89 9.43 11.48
CA PRO A 3 7.97 8.81 10.16
C PRO A 3 8.01 9.88 9.07
N ILE A 4 8.86 9.69 8.07
CA ILE A 4 9.04 10.65 6.98
C ILE A 4 8.45 10.04 5.71
N VAL A 5 7.51 10.75 5.08
CA VAL A 5 6.90 10.38 3.80
C VAL A 5 7.12 11.54 2.85
N ASP A 6 8.08 11.38 1.94
CA ASP A 6 8.51 12.42 1.01
C ASP A 6 8.26 11.99 -0.43
N LEU A 7 7.97 12.97 -1.28
CA LEU A 7 8.05 12.82 -2.74
C LEU A 7 9.49 13.14 -3.16
N ALA A 8 10.07 12.31 -4.02
CA ALA A 8 11.32 12.64 -4.68
C ALA A 8 11.09 13.73 -5.74
N PRO A 9 12.13 14.49 -6.15
CA PRO A 9 11.99 15.51 -7.18
C PRO A 9 11.32 14.97 -8.46
N GLY A 10 10.35 15.71 -8.98
CA GLY A 10 9.52 15.33 -10.13
C GLY A 10 8.33 14.43 -9.80
N ALA A 11 8.29 13.80 -8.61
CA ALA A 11 7.15 12.98 -8.21
C ALA A 11 5.92 13.81 -7.81
N GLU A 12 6.09 15.11 -7.56
CA GLU A 12 5.03 16.10 -7.37
C GLU A 12 4.11 16.25 -8.60
N ASP A 13 4.61 15.99 -9.81
CA ASP A 13 3.81 16.05 -11.05
C ASP A 13 3.02 14.75 -11.31
N ASN A 14 3.35 13.67 -10.60
CA ASN A 14 2.65 12.40 -10.67
C ASN A 14 1.48 12.38 -9.68
N LEU A 15 0.25 12.60 -10.19
CA LEU A 15 -0.96 12.67 -9.37
C LEU A 15 -1.19 11.40 -8.53
N LEU A 16 -0.86 10.22 -9.06
CA LEU A 16 -0.97 8.96 -8.29
C LEU A 16 0.02 8.94 -7.12
N ALA A 17 1.25 9.43 -7.32
CA ALA A 17 2.26 9.53 -6.27
C ALA A 17 1.85 10.52 -5.17
N VAL A 18 1.33 11.69 -5.54
CA VAL A 18 0.80 12.66 -4.59
C VAL A 18 -0.33 12.04 -3.76
N ARG A 19 -1.35 11.45 -4.42
CA ARG A 19 -2.50 10.86 -3.73
C ARG A 19 -2.12 9.70 -2.81
N LEU A 20 -1.25 8.79 -3.25
CA LEU A 20 -0.78 7.70 -2.39
C LEU A 20 0.07 8.21 -1.22
N GLY A 21 0.93 9.20 -1.46
CA GLY A 21 1.74 9.83 -0.42
C GLY A 21 0.90 10.47 0.68
N GLU A 22 -0.15 11.22 0.29
CA GLU A 22 -1.12 11.80 1.22
C GLU A 22 -1.87 10.73 2.01
N LEU A 23 -2.42 9.71 1.33
CA LEU A 23 -3.13 8.62 1.98
C LEU A 23 -2.27 7.89 3.02
N ILE A 24 -1.01 7.61 2.69
CA ILE A 24 -0.09 6.94 3.61
C ILE A 24 0.28 7.85 4.78
N ARG A 25 0.55 9.13 4.53
CA ARG A 25 0.87 10.12 5.56
C ARG A 25 -0.29 10.25 6.56
N ASP A 26 -1.51 10.33 6.07
CA ASP A 26 -2.73 10.36 6.87
C ASP A 26 -2.89 9.10 7.73
N ASN A 27 -2.69 7.92 7.14
CA ASN A 27 -2.80 6.65 7.86
C ASN A 27 -1.74 6.52 8.96
N LEU A 28 -0.49 6.98 8.70
CA LEU A 28 0.60 6.99 9.69
C LEU A 28 0.40 8.04 10.79
N ALA A 29 -0.25 9.17 10.47
CA ALA A 29 -0.61 10.20 11.44
C ALA A 29 -1.66 9.68 12.43
N ARG A 30 -2.71 9.00 11.92
CA ARG A 30 -3.80 8.42 12.73
C ARG A 30 -3.36 7.23 13.58
N HIS A 31 -2.29 6.52 13.18
CA HIS A 31 -1.84 5.30 13.88
C HIS A 31 -0.34 5.31 14.23
N PRO A 32 0.03 5.83 15.41
CA PRO A 32 1.41 5.81 15.88
C PRO A 32 2.03 4.41 15.96
N SER A 33 1.23 3.35 16.14
CA SER A 33 1.69 1.95 16.13
C SER A 33 2.30 1.53 14.77
N ARG A 34 1.81 2.10 13.66
CA ARG A 34 2.34 1.87 12.30
C ARG A 34 3.76 2.43 12.13
N ARG A 35 4.13 3.42 12.95
CA ARG A 35 5.47 4.05 12.89
C ARG A 35 6.57 3.06 13.27
N ALA A 36 6.31 2.17 14.22
CA ALA A 36 7.25 1.11 14.57
C ALA A 36 7.44 0.12 13.43
N GLN A 37 6.36 -0.22 12.74
CA GLN A 37 6.40 -1.06 11.55
C GLN A 37 7.20 -0.39 10.43
N LEU A 38 6.94 0.89 10.13
CA LEU A 38 7.70 1.64 9.11
C LEU A 38 9.20 1.66 9.41
N ARG A 39 9.58 1.81 10.69
CA ARG A 39 11.00 1.78 11.10
C ARG A 39 11.69 0.44 10.85
N ALA A 40 10.95 -0.66 10.93
CA ALA A 40 11.48 -1.99 10.63
C ALA A 40 11.33 -2.39 9.15
N PHE A 41 10.65 -1.57 8.34
CA PHE A 41 10.29 -1.91 6.98
C PHE A 41 11.34 -1.42 5.99
N ARG A 42 11.80 -2.31 5.12
CA ARG A 42 12.73 -2.02 4.03
C ARG A 42 12.30 -2.78 2.78
N ALA A 43 11.98 -2.06 1.71
CA ALA A 43 11.51 -2.63 0.45
C ALA A 43 11.53 -1.59 -0.66
N SER A 44 11.61 -2.05 -1.92
CA SER A 44 11.25 -1.26 -3.09
C SER A 44 9.97 -1.84 -3.68
N VAL A 45 8.96 -1.00 -3.88
CA VAL A 45 7.64 -1.40 -4.40
C VAL A 45 7.33 -0.56 -5.62
N LEU A 46 7.16 -1.21 -6.76
CA LEU A 46 6.69 -0.56 -7.98
C LEU A 46 5.16 -0.60 -8.02
N VAL A 47 4.55 0.50 -8.44
CA VAL A 47 3.11 0.61 -8.68
C VAL A 47 2.92 1.12 -10.10
N VAL A 48 2.08 0.42 -10.89
CA VAL A 48 1.83 0.74 -12.30
C VAL A 48 0.33 0.84 -12.53
N ALA A 49 -0.14 2.05 -12.84
CA ALA A 49 -1.49 2.33 -13.30
C ALA A 49 -1.59 1.99 -14.80
N GLN A 50 -2.26 0.91 -15.14
CA GLN A 50 -2.31 0.41 -16.53
C GLN A 50 -3.17 1.28 -17.45
N ASP A 51 -4.23 1.87 -16.89
CA ASP A 51 -5.20 2.73 -17.57
C ASP A 51 -4.63 4.10 -17.96
N SER A 52 -3.75 4.67 -17.13
CA SER A 52 -3.11 5.96 -17.40
C SER A 52 -1.68 5.86 -17.91
N GLY A 53 -1.05 4.68 -17.84
CA GLY A 53 0.36 4.47 -18.17
C GLY A 53 1.33 5.06 -17.15
N VAL A 54 0.83 5.60 -16.04
CA VAL A 54 1.62 6.20 -14.96
C VAL A 54 2.23 5.10 -14.09
N SER A 55 3.44 5.31 -13.61
CA SER A 55 4.07 4.43 -12.63
C SER A 55 4.82 5.22 -11.57
N LEU A 56 5.03 4.59 -10.42
CA LEU A 56 5.81 5.15 -9.33
C LEU A 56 6.54 4.07 -8.55
N THR A 57 7.59 4.46 -7.85
CA THR A 57 8.34 3.56 -6.96
C THR A 57 8.30 4.07 -5.53
N MET A 58 7.77 3.25 -4.63
CA MET A 58 7.84 3.48 -3.19
C MET A 58 9.08 2.80 -2.62
N ARG A 59 10.03 3.59 -2.14
CA ARG A 59 11.23 3.11 -1.46
C ARG A 59 11.08 3.29 0.04
N PHE A 60 11.02 2.17 0.74
CA PHE A 60 10.99 2.10 2.20
C PHE A 60 12.39 1.83 2.73
N ASP A 61 12.86 2.67 3.64
CA ASP A 61 14.17 2.58 4.27
C ASP A 61 14.10 3.02 5.74
N HIS A 62 13.95 2.05 6.64
CA HIS A 62 14.08 2.20 8.09
C HIS A 62 13.37 3.44 8.70
N GLY A 63 12.09 3.65 8.38
CA GLY A 63 11.31 4.76 8.91
C GLY A 63 11.10 5.92 7.94
N ARG A 64 11.72 5.86 6.77
CA ARG A 64 11.51 6.77 5.64
C ARG A 64 10.83 6.04 4.49
N LEU A 65 9.78 6.66 3.96
CA LEU A 65 9.18 6.32 2.67
C LEU A 65 9.49 7.48 1.72
N THR A 66 10.17 7.17 0.61
CA THR A 66 10.34 8.10 -0.51
C THR A 66 9.59 7.56 -1.71
N ILE A 67 8.72 8.38 -2.29
CA ILE A 67 7.95 8.03 -3.49
C ILE A 67 8.59 8.72 -4.68
N HIS A 68 8.98 7.93 -5.67
CA HIS A 68 9.60 8.41 -6.90
C HIS A 68 8.62 8.29 -8.06
N ASP A 69 8.69 9.22 -9.00
CA ASP A 69 8.07 9.05 -10.31
C ASP A 69 8.76 7.93 -11.09
N GLY A 70 7.96 7.12 -11.78
CA GLY A 70 8.44 6.02 -12.61
C GLY A 70 9.00 4.81 -11.85
N ALA A 71 9.56 3.88 -12.62
CA ALA A 71 10.24 2.70 -12.11
C ALA A 71 11.71 3.01 -11.77
N ILE A 72 12.10 2.88 -10.51
CA ILE A 72 13.47 3.11 -10.04
C ILE A 72 14.04 1.87 -9.37
N GLY A 73 15.21 1.45 -9.85
CA GLY A 73 15.92 0.28 -9.33
C GLY A 73 15.17 -1.03 -9.60
N VAL A 74 15.43 -2.05 -8.78
CA VAL A 74 14.78 -3.36 -8.89
C VAL A 74 13.71 -3.47 -7.80
N PRO A 75 12.40 -3.51 -8.16
CA PRO A 75 11.34 -3.66 -7.18
C PRO A 75 11.32 -5.08 -6.60
N THR A 76 11.06 -5.20 -5.31
CA THR A 76 10.83 -6.49 -4.64
C THR A 76 9.45 -7.05 -4.96
N ILE A 77 8.47 -6.15 -5.09
CA ILE A 77 7.09 -6.47 -5.47
C ILE A 77 6.56 -5.37 -6.39
N THR A 78 5.63 -5.73 -7.27
CA THR A 78 4.98 -4.77 -8.19
C THR A 78 3.47 -4.94 -8.13
N PHE A 79 2.76 -3.84 -7.86
CA PHE A 79 1.31 -3.76 -8.01
C PHE A 79 0.97 -3.18 -9.38
N CYS A 80 0.09 -3.84 -10.12
CA CYS A 80 -0.30 -3.46 -11.46
C CYS A 80 -1.82 -3.57 -11.58
N GLY A 81 -2.48 -2.50 -12.01
CA GLY A 81 -3.94 -2.43 -12.16
C GLY A 81 -4.35 -0.99 -12.46
N ASP A 82 -5.64 -0.72 -12.60
CA ASP A 82 -6.11 0.65 -12.86
C ASP A 82 -5.88 1.54 -11.62
N GLU A 83 -5.73 2.84 -11.84
CA GLU A 83 -5.48 3.82 -10.78
C GLU A 83 -6.51 3.74 -9.65
N GLU A 84 -7.80 3.57 -9.99
CA GLU A 84 -8.88 3.39 -9.01
C GLU A 84 -8.68 2.14 -8.13
N VAL A 85 -8.18 1.05 -8.70
CA VAL A 85 -7.89 -0.20 -7.99
C VAL A 85 -6.72 -0.02 -7.04
N LEU A 86 -5.66 0.64 -7.50
CA LEU A 86 -4.44 0.89 -6.73
C LEU A 86 -4.70 1.81 -5.53
N LEU A 87 -5.50 2.86 -5.71
CA LEU A 87 -5.92 3.78 -4.64
C LEU A 87 -6.87 3.13 -3.60
N ARG A 88 -7.44 1.98 -3.92
CA ARG A 88 -8.24 1.17 -2.99
C ARG A 88 -7.41 0.21 -2.14
N LEU A 89 -6.18 -0.12 -2.50
CA LEU A 89 -5.34 -1.04 -1.72
C LEU A 89 -5.14 -0.60 -0.25
N PRO A 90 -4.91 0.70 0.06
CA PRO A 90 -4.84 1.17 1.44
C PRO A 90 -6.16 1.03 2.23
N GLN A 91 -7.27 0.69 1.59
CA GLN A 91 -8.59 0.58 2.23
C GLN A 91 -8.86 -0.82 2.80
N VAL A 92 -7.98 -1.79 2.52
CA VAL A 92 -8.07 -3.13 3.11
C VAL A 92 -7.96 -3.03 4.62
N ALA A 93 -8.98 -3.50 5.34
CA ALA A 93 -9.00 -3.48 6.79
C ALA A 93 -8.14 -4.61 7.36
N PHE A 94 -7.37 -4.28 8.40
CA PHE A 94 -6.55 -5.23 9.14
C PHE A 94 -6.90 -5.24 10.62
N HIS A 95 -6.64 -6.38 11.27
CA HIS A 95 -6.81 -6.51 12.71
C HIS A 95 -5.88 -5.52 13.46
N ARG A 96 -6.40 -4.89 14.52
CA ARG A 96 -5.68 -3.83 15.26
C ARG A 96 -4.31 -4.22 15.84
N ARG A 97 -4.08 -5.52 16.12
CA ARG A 97 -2.87 -6.01 16.81
C ARG A 97 -1.94 -6.86 15.94
N VAL A 98 -2.42 -7.37 14.80
CA VAL A 98 -1.67 -8.34 13.99
C VAL A 98 -1.81 -7.98 12.50
N ALA A 99 -0.77 -8.28 11.71
CA ALA A 99 -0.72 -8.04 10.27
C ALA A 99 -1.58 -9.04 9.48
N VAL A 100 -2.80 -9.30 9.96
CA VAL A 100 -3.76 -10.22 9.36
C VAL A 100 -4.96 -9.40 8.88
N PRO A 101 -5.35 -9.50 7.60
CA PRO A 101 -6.55 -8.87 7.09
C PRO A 101 -7.80 -9.35 7.85
N VAL A 102 -8.80 -8.47 8.00
CA VAL A 102 -10.06 -8.87 8.63
C VAL A 102 -10.79 -9.85 7.69
N LEU A 103 -10.73 -11.13 8.06
CA LEU A 103 -11.48 -12.22 7.42
C LEU A 103 -12.70 -12.54 8.26
N GLY A 104 -13.92 -12.33 7.77
CA GLY A 104 -15.06 -12.97 8.41
C GLY A 104 -16.43 -12.30 8.27
N VAL A 105 -17.45 -13.15 8.39
CA VAL A 105 -18.89 -12.88 8.37
C VAL A 105 -19.35 -11.98 9.53
N ARG A 106 -18.55 -11.88 10.60
CA ARG A 106 -18.82 -11.08 11.81
C ARG A 106 -18.60 -9.57 11.63
N HIS A 107 -17.80 -9.14 10.66
CA HIS A 107 -17.57 -7.73 10.33
C HIS A 107 -17.74 -7.52 8.81
N PRO A 108 -18.97 -7.61 8.28
CA PRO A 108 -19.22 -7.62 6.83
C PRO A 108 -18.70 -6.36 6.13
N HIS A 109 -18.75 -5.20 6.80
CA HIS A 109 -18.22 -3.93 6.27
C HIS A 109 -16.68 -3.92 6.24
N GLY A 110 -16.01 -4.49 7.23
CA GLY A 110 -14.54 -4.57 7.27
C GLY A 110 -13.96 -5.57 6.25
N ALA A 111 -14.71 -6.62 5.93
CA ALA A 111 -14.28 -7.64 4.97
C ALA A 111 -14.54 -7.28 3.49
N ALA A 112 -15.36 -6.26 3.21
CA ALA A 112 -15.73 -5.89 1.84
C ALA A 112 -14.54 -5.42 0.98
N PRO A 113 -13.65 -4.51 1.46
CA PRO A 113 -12.48 -4.09 0.68
C PRO A 113 -11.52 -5.24 0.37
N LEU A 114 -11.35 -6.17 1.31
CA LEU A 114 -10.53 -7.38 1.12
C LEU A 114 -11.12 -8.29 0.05
N ARG A 115 -12.44 -8.56 0.10
CA ARG A 115 -13.14 -9.38 -0.90
C ARG A 115 -13.05 -8.75 -2.28
N GLN A 116 -13.19 -7.43 -2.38
CA GLN A 116 -13.07 -6.72 -3.64
C GLN A 116 -11.67 -6.86 -4.23
N MET A 117 -10.62 -6.65 -3.42
CA MET A 117 -9.23 -6.84 -3.85
C MET A 117 -8.98 -8.27 -4.33
N LEU A 118 -9.48 -9.28 -3.61
CA LEU A 118 -9.37 -10.68 -4.02
C LEU A 118 -10.10 -10.95 -5.34
N ALA A 119 -11.30 -10.38 -5.53
CA ALA A 119 -12.04 -10.51 -6.77
C ALA A 119 -11.31 -9.84 -7.95
N GLN A 120 -10.58 -8.75 -7.71
CA GLN A 120 -9.75 -8.07 -8.73
C GLN A 120 -8.48 -8.88 -9.05
N LEU A 121 -7.89 -9.55 -8.06
CA LEU A 121 -6.79 -10.50 -8.28
C LEU A 121 -7.23 -11.69 -9.15
N VAL A 122 -8.40 -12.25 -8.86
CA VAL A 122 -8.95 -13.39 -9.61
C VAL A 122 -9.37 -12.98 -11.03
N ARG A 123 -9.93 -11.78 -11.22
CA ARG A 123 -10.27 -11.24 -12.54
C ARG A 123 -9.07 -10.82 -13.37
N GLY A 124 -7.94 -10.54 -12.73
CA GLY A 124 -6.73 -10.05 -13.38
C GLY A 124 -6.64 -8.51 -13.48
N ASP A 125 -7.64 -7.79 -12.97
CA ASP A 125 -7.68 -6.32 -12.87
C ASP A 125 -6.61 -5.79 -11.89
N LEU A 126 -6.18 -6.64 -10.96
CA LEU A 126 -5.05 -6.40 -10.08
C LEU A 126 -4.06 -7.55 -10.23
N LYS A 127 -2.79 -7.23 -10.46
CA LYS A 127 -1.68 -8.18 -10.48
C LYS A 127 -0.65 -7.76 -9.46
N ILE A 128 -0.17 -8.72 -8.67
CA ILE A 128 0.88 -8.50 -7.67
C ILE A 128 2.06 -9.41 -8.01
N TYR A 129 3.04 -8.87 -8.73
CA TYR A 129 4.28 -9.59 -9.01
C TYR A 129 5.15 -9.65 -7.75
N GLY A 130 5.81 -10.79 -7.54
CA GLY A 130 6.57 -11.07 -6.32
C GLY A 130 5.72 -11.54 -5.12
N LEU A 131 4.39 -11.64 -5.25
CA LEU A 131 3.50 -12.11 -4.18
C LEU A 131 3.87 -13.50 -3.66
N LEU A 132 4.14 -14.45 -4.56
CA LEU A 132 4.48 -15.83 -4.17
C LEU A 132 5.86 -15.94 -3.49
N ALA A 133 6.82 -15.10 -3.90
CA ALA A 133 8.15 -15.06 -3.30
C ALA A 133 8.18 -14.27 -1.98
N HIS A 134 7.34 -13.24 -1.86
CA HIS A 134 7.35 -12.30 -0.75
C HIS A 134 5.96 -12.05 -0.12
N PRO A 135 5.20 -13.09 0.26
CA PRO A 135 3.83 -12.93 0.75
C PRO A 135 3.77 -12.14 2.07
N ARG A 136 4.74 -12.35 2.96
CA ARG A 136 4.85 -11.61 4.23
C ARG A 136 5.12 -10.12 3.98
N LEU A 137 5.87 -9.78 2.94
CA LEU A 137 6.16 -8.40 2.58
C LEU A 137 4.91 -7.70 2.05
N VAL A 138 4.14 -8.37 1.19
CA VAL A 138 2.87 -7.84 0.69
C VAL A 138 1.89 -7.58 1.84
N LEU A 139 1.71 -8.56 2.73
CA LEU A 139 0.84 -8.39 3.90
C LEU A 139 1.33 -7.28 4.83
N ALA A 140 2.64 -7.20 5.08
CA ALA A 140 3.22 -6.15 5.89
C ALA A 140 3.06 -4.77 5.24
N LEU A 141 3.23 -4.64 3.92
CA LEU A 141 2.98 -3.40 3.19
C LEU A 141 1.52 -3.00 3.29
N LEU A 142 0.59 -3.88 2.92
CA LEU A 142 -0.84 -3.61 2.98
C LEU A 142 -1.26 -3.22 4.41
N HIS A 143 -0.75 -3.92 5.41
CA HIS A 143 -0.96 -3.57 6.82
C HIS A 143 -0.39 -2.19 7.18
N LEU A 144 0.82 -1.87 6.70
CA LEU A 144 1.48 -0.58 6.95
C LEU A 144 0.70 0.59 6.36
N VAL A 145 0.19 0.43 5.13
CA VAL A 145 -0.55 1.48 4.42
C VAL A 145 -2.05 1.44 4.68
N SER A 146 -2.56 0.42 5.36
CA SER A 146 -3.99 0.24 5.62
C SER A 146 -4.61 1.36 6.47
N ARG A 147 -5.86 1.67 6.16
CA ARG A 147 -6.79 2.43 6.99
C ARG A 147 -7.19 1.61 8.23
N PRO A 148 -7.58 2.24 9.34
CA PRO A 148 -8.17 1.52 10.46
C PRO A 148 -9.44 0.80 10.03
N SER A 149 -9.61 -0.43 10.54
CA SER A 149 -10.92 -1.08 10.61
C SER A 149 -11.84 -0.23 11.51
N VAL A 150 -12.95 0.27 10.93
CA VAL A 150 -14.04 0.89 11.69
C VAL A 150 -14.73 -0.23 12.44
N ASP A 151 -14.40 -0.38 13.73
CA ASP A 151 -15.28 -1.02 14.69
C ASP A 151 -15.64 0.05 15.72
N GLY A 152 -16.88 0.52 15.59
CA GLY A 152 -17.54 1.62 16.27
C GLY A 152 -18.84 1.85 15.52
#